data_AF-R7K558-F1
#
_entry.id   AF-R7K558-F1
#
_cell.length_a   1.000
_cell.length_b   1.000
_cell.length_c   1.000
_cell.angle_alpha   90.00
_cell.angle_beta   90.00
_cell.angle_gamma   90.00
#
_symmetry.space_group_name_H-M   'P 1'
#
loop_
_entity.id
_entity.type
_entity.pdbx_description
1 polymer ?
#
loop_
_entity_poly.entity_id
_entity_poly.type
_entity_poly.pdbx_seq_one_letter_code
_entity_poly.pdbx_strand_id
1 'polypeptide(L)'
;MENENKKFYLSEFSYFDGEYDVTFNILDVNFDRKTITVAISRCGKITQDTFDLMRDKDGKLYFEYGKFYENKISIDDFEDVNDD
;
A
#
# COMPACT_ATOMS: atom_id res chain seq x y z
N MET A 1 -18.87 6.57 3.17
CA MET A 1 -18.06 5.41 2.75
C MET A 1 -17.60 5.51 1.30
N GLU A 2 -18.44 5.85 0.31
CA GLU A 2 -17.99 5.96 -1.11
C GLU A 2 -16.88 6.99 -1.38
N ASN A 3 -16.77 8.05 -0.57
CA ASN A 3 -15.79 9.13 -0.82
C ASN A 3 -14.34 8.78 -0.43
N GLU A 4 -14.10 7.80 0.44
CA GLU A 4 -12.74 7.47 0.88
C GLU A 4 -12.03 6.56 -0.12
N ASN A 5 -12.76 5.65 -0.78
CA ASN A 5 -12.20 4.80 -1.84
C ASN A 5 -11.74 5.58 -3.09
N LYS A 6 -12.33 6.75 -3.35
CA LYS A 6 -11.87 7.64 -4.42
C LYS A 6 -10.50 8.24 -4.16
N LYS A 7 -10.08 8.39 -2.90
CA LYS A 7 -8.77 8.95 -2.54
C LYS A 7 -7.60 8.05 -2.98
N PHE A 8 -7.85 6.76 -3.16
CA PHE A 8 -6.81 5.77 -3.47
C PHE A 8 -6.84 5.27 -4.92
N TYR A 9 -7.71 5.85 -5.75
CA TYR A 9 -7.82 5.44 -7.13
C TYR A 9 -6.55 5.85 -7.87
N LEU A 10 -5.78 4.85 -8.30
CA LEU A 10 -4.52 5.02 -9.02
C LEU A 10 -3.39 5.63 -8.16
N SER A 11 -3.42 5.45 -6.84
CA SER A 11 -2.29 5.83 -5.99
C SER A 11 -1.22 4.73 -5.96
N GLU A 12 0.06 5.11 -6.08
CA GLU A 12 1.22 4.22 -6.20
C GLU A 12 2.32 4.56 -5.20
N PHE A 13 2.98 3.53 -4.66
CA PHE A 13 4.21 3.65 -3.89
C PHE A 13 5.24 2.68 -4.43
N SER A 14 6.50 3.11 -4.59
CA SER A 14 7.60 2.27 -5.06
C SER A 14 8.81 2.39 -4.15
N TYR A 15 9.49 1.27 -3.89
CA TYR A 15 10.76 1.25 -3.17
C TYR A 15 11.69 0.12 -3.66
N PHE A 16 12.99 0.25 -3.40
CA PHE A 16 13.98 -0.78 -3.71
C PHE A 16 14.21 -1.69 -2.49
N ASP A 17 13.98 -2.99 -2.64
CA ASP A 17 14.08 -3.96 -1.53
C ASP A 17 15.50 -4.52 -1.30
N GLY A 18 16.48 -4.05 -2.06
CA GLY A 18 17.85 -4.57 -2.08
C GLY A 18 18.15 -5.46 -3.28
N GLU A 19 17.14 -6.01 -3.93
CA GLU A 19 17.25 -6.84 -5.13
C GLU A 19 16.45 -6.29 -6.32
N TYR A 20 15.21 -5.87 -6.08
CA TYR A 20 14.29 -5.40 -7.12
C TYR A 20 13.54 -4.16 -6.66
N ASP A 21 13.14 -3.34 -7.63
CA ASP A 21 12.09 -2.35 -7.42
C ASP A 21 10.77 -3.08 -7.18
N VAL A 22 10.10 -2.68 -6.10
CA VAL A 22 8.79 -3.18 -5.70
C VAL A 22 7.80 -2.03 -5.73
N THR A 23 6.74 -2.19 -6.49
CA THR A 23 5.67 -1.18 -6.64
C THR A 23 4.37 -1.71 -6.08
N PHE A 24 3.63 -0.84 -5.38
CA PHE A 24 2.34 -1.11 -4.77
C PHE A 24 1.31 -0.16 -5.34
N ASN A 25 0.15 -0.69 -5.72
CA ASN A 25 -1.02 0.11 -6.04
C ASN A 25 -2.17 -0.29 -5.13
N ILE A 26 -2.86 0.69 -4.53
CA ILE A 26 -3.98 0.42 -3.63
C ILE A 26 -5.21 0.00 -4.45
N LEU A 27 -5.79 -1.15 -4.10
CA LEU A 27 -7.01 -1.67 -4.73
C LEU A 27 -8.25 -1.48 -3.85
N ASP A 28 -8.10 -1.64 -2.53
CA ASP A 28 -9.18 -1.47 -1.55
C ASP A 28 -8.63 -1.14 -0.16
N VAL A 29 -9.34 -0.31 0.58
CA VAL A 29 -9.07 -0.01 1.99
C VAL A 29 -10.36 -0.21 2.79
N ASN A 30 -10.34 -1.18 3.70
CA ASN A 30 -11.50 -1.50 4.54
C ASN A 30 -11.24 -1.14 6.00
N PHE A 31 -11.80 -0.02 6.45
CA PHE A 31 -11.61 0.45 7.83
C PHE A 31 -12.34 -0.38 8.89
N ASP A 32 -13.45 -1.03 8.55
CA ASP A 32 -14.20 -1.87 9.49
C ASP A 32 -13.43 -3.15 9.82
N ARG A 33 -12.85 -3.78 8.78
CA ARG A 33 -12.02 -4.98 8.90
C ARG A 33 -10.57 -4.67 9.23
N LYS A 34 -10.17 -3.39 9.12
CA LYS A 34 -8.78 -2.93 9.25
C LYS A 34 -7.85 -3.68 8.32
N THR A 35 -8.18 -3.69 7.03
CA THR A 35 -7.38 -4.35 6.00
C THR A 35 -7.16 -3.44 4.81
N ILE A 36 -6.03 -3.63 4.12
CA ILE A 36 -5.73 -3.01 2.84
C ILE A 36 -5.40 -4.09 1.82
N THR A 37 -5.92 -3.97 0.60
CA THR A 37 -5.59 -4.86 -0.52
C THR A 37 -4.79 -4.08 -1.55
N VAL A 38 -3.66 -4.63 -1.99
CA VAL A 38 -2.74 -3.99 -2.93
C VAL A 38 -2.37 -4.93 -4.07
N ALA A 39 -2.16 -4.37 -5.26
CA ALA A 39 -1.38 -5.00 -6.30
C ALA A 39 0.11 -4.77 -6.02
N ILE A 40 0.93 -5.81 -6.17
CA ILE A 40 2.36 -5.80 -5.90
C ILE A 40 3.09 -6.21 -7.17
N SER A 41 3.91 -5.31 -7.72
CA SER A 41 4.76 -5.58 -8.87
C SER A 41 6.20 -5.78 -8.40
N ARG A 42 6.78 -6.96 -8.64
CA ARG A 42 8.18 -7.28 -8.30
C ARG A 42 8.78 -8.19 -9.37
N CYS A 43 9.95 -7.83 -9.90
CA CYS A 43 10.68 -8.64 -10.90
C CYS A 43 9.79 -9.05 -12.11
N GLY A 44 8.98 -8.12 -12.63
CA GLY A 44 8.08 -8.37 -13.76
C GLY A 44 6.88 -9.29 -13.47
N LYS A 45 6.66 -9.65 -12.20
CA LYS A 45 5.47 -10.38 -11.75
C LYS A 45 4.54 -9.44 -11.00
N ILE A 46 3.25 -9.58 -11.25
CA ILE A 46 2.20 -8.88 -10.52
C ILE A 46 1.45 -9.91 -9.67
N THR A 47 1.36 -9.63 -8.37
CA THR A 47 0.55 -10.40 -7.41
C THR A 47 -0.41 -9.47 -6.69
N GLN A 48 -1.43 -10.03 -6.06
CA GLN A 48 -2.35 -9.28 -5.20
C GLN A 48 -2.27 -9.89 -3.80
N ASP A 49 -2.28 -9.05 -2.76
CA ASP A 49 -2.36 -9.51 -1.38
C ASP A 49 -3.15 -8.54 -0.51
N THR A 50 -3.61 -9.03 0.64
CA THR A 50 -4.35 -8.27 1.65
C THR A 50 -3.58 -8.29 2.97
N PHE A 51 -3.30 -7.10 3.49
CA PHE A 51 -2.55 -6.91 4.74
C PHE A 51 -3.43 -6.29 5.83
N ASP A 52 -3.01 -6.48 7.07
CA ASP A 52 -3.56 -5.75 8.21
C ASP A 52 -3.21 -4.26 8.09
N LEU A 53 -4.22 -3.42 8.30
CA LEU A 53 -4.11 -1.97 8.32
C LEU A 53 -3.96 -1.48 9.76
N MET A 54 -2.76 -0.99 10.08
CA MET A 54 -2.37 -0.59 11.42
C MET A 54 -2.27 0.92 11.55
N ARG A 55 -2.21 1.41 12.80
CA ARG A 55 -1.94 2.81 13.13
C ARG A 55 -0.64 2.92 13.90
N ASP A 56 0.17 3.90 13.57
CA ASP A 56 1.38 4.22 14.34
C ASP A 56 1.02 5.03 15.60
N LYS A 57 2.04 5.40 16.37
CA LYS A 57 1.88 6.20 17.60
C LYS A 57 1.27 7.59 17.34
N ASP A 58 1.41 8.11 16.12
CA ASP A 58 0.92 9.42 15.70
C ASP A 58 -0.46 9.31 15.00
N GLY A 59 -0.99 8.09 14.90
CA GLY A 59 -2.30 7.77 14.34
C GLY A 59 -2.33 7.55 12.83
N LYS A 60 -1.16 7.60 12.15
CA LYS A 60 -1.02 7.40 10.71
C LYS A 60 -1.18 5.94 10.33
N LEU A 61 -1.76 5.71 9.17
CA LEU A 61 -2.09 4.38 8.69
C LEU A 61 -0.94 3.76 7.91
N TYR A 62 -0.63 2.49 8.18
CA TYR A 62 0.40 1.74 7.48
C TYR A 62 0.08 0.25 7.41
N PHE A 63 0.75 -0.45 6.50
CA PHE A 63 0.80 -1.91 6.48
C PHE A 63 2.25 -2.38 6.47
N GLU A 64 2.47 -3.65 6.83
CA GLU A 64 3.81 -4.24 6.88
C GLU A 64 4.04 -5.21 5.72
N TYR A 65 5.19 -5.10 5.07
CA TYR A 65 5.57 -5.95 3.93
C TYR A 65 7.03 -6.43 4.04
N GLY A 66 7.29 -7.63 3.51
CA GLY A 66 8.61 -8.25 3.52
C GLY A 66 8.82 -9.24 4.67
N LYS A 67 10.01 -9.82 4.71
CA LYS A 67 10.36 -10.85 5.70
C LYS A 67 10.40 -10.23 7.10
N PHE A 68 9.77 -10.88 8.08
CA PHE A 68 9.69 -10.39 9.46
C PHE A 68 9.08 -8.99 9.63
N TYR A 69 8.27 -8.53 8.68
CA TYR A 69 7.55 -7.25 8.78
C TYR A 69 8.47 -6.02 8.93
N GLU A 70 9.67 -6.08 8.34
CA GLU A 70 10.68 -5.03 8.49
C GLU A 70 10.27 -3.68 7.86
N ASN A 71 9.41 -3.70 6.83
CA ASN A 71 9.03 -2.48 6.12
C ASN A 71 7.62 -2.05 6.49
N LYS A 72 7.51 -0.88 7.13
CA LYS A 72 6.25 -0.18 7.36
C LYS A 72 5.99 0.76 6.19
N ILE A 73 4.99 0.45 5.40
CA ILE A 73 4.59 1.25 4.24
C ILE A 73 3.43 2.14 4.67
N SER A 74 3.69 3.43 4.78
CA SER A 74 2.67 4.43 5.10
C SER A 74 1.73 4.60 3.92
N ILE A 75 0.43 4.65 4.18
CA ILE A 75 -0.56 4.96 3.12
C ILE A 75 -0.37 6.39 2.59
N ASP A 76 0.14 7.30 3.42
CA ASP A 76 0.38 8.69 3.02
C ASP A 76 1.56 8.84 2.04
N ASP A 77 2.37 7.79 1.84
CA ASP A 77 3.51 7.81 0.91
C ASP A 77 3.09 7.42 -0.53
N PHE A 78 1.82 7.06 -0.75
CA PHE A 78 1.30 6.77 -2.09
C PHE A 78 0.98 8.07 -2.83
N GLU A 79 1.45 8.17 -4.06
CA GLU A 79 1.25 9.33 -4.94
C GLU A 79 0.24 8.99 -6.05
N ASP A 80 -0.60 9.95 -6.45
CA ASP A 80 -1.56 9.73 -7.54
C ASP A 80 -0.84 9.69 -8.90
N VAL A 81 -1.01 8.60 -9.66
CA VAL A 81 -0.31 8.42 -10.96
C VAL A 81 -0.90 9.23 -12.12
N ASN A 82 -1.79 10.19 -11.85
CA ASN A 82 -2.43 11.04 -12.86
C ASN A 82 -1.97 12.51 -12.83
N ASP A 83 -1.11 12.89 -11.90
CA ASP A 83 -0.54 14.25 -11.85
C ASP A 83 0.70 14.35 -12.77
N ASP A 84 0.46 14.35 -14.09
CA ASP A 84 1.41 14.75 -15.15
C ASP A 84 0.91 16.02 -15.88
#